data_AF-A0A0M8MVC4-F1
#
_entry.id   AF-A0A0M8MVC4-F1
#
_cell.length_a   1.000
_cell.length_b   1.000
_cell.length_c   1.000
_cell.angle_alpha   90.00
_cell.angle_beta   90.00
_cell.angle_gamma   90.00
#
_symmetry.space_group_name_H-M   'P 1'
#
loop_
_entity.id
_entity.type
_entity.pdbx_description
1 polymer ?
#
loop_
_entity_poly.entity_id
_entity_poly.type
_entity_poly.pdbx_seq_one_letter_code
_entity_poly.pdbx_strand_id
1 'polypeptide(L)'
;MACGRDGGTPVQYTCPADKGSLLTFEFRLWPDYEQPGSIDPGHRGPCAVYAKKMDSMEDQAAGPGWFKIWEDGYNPDTKKWCVDTLIENNGLLSVQLPEGLPSGSYLIRPEILALHNAWRGDPQFYVGCAQVFLQSDVSGPLNVPAEKSVSIPGYVNADSPGLTYNIYDSVLPPYPIPGPEVFIPAASPAAGGGSSSAQSAKLVKQQKGAVPSDCLVKNANWCGEPIARYTTEDTCYAGARQCYAQSKQCYASATPAGSANCKTWDEYCQQVSNGCDAGNFNGPPPFQASEKFATVPGPIPQPWNNIFKPEPAGSAQKNAGAPHHVETDCNGHG
;
A
#
# COMPACT_ATOMS: atom_id res chain seq x y z
N MET A 1 2.46 -1.46 -16.96
CA MET A 1 2.24 -2.83 -16.46
C MET A 1 2.71 -3.04 -15.02
N ALA A 2 3.94 -2.68 -14.63
CA ALA A 2 4.40 -2.93 -13.25
C ALA A 2 3.62 -2.12 -12.21
N CYS A 3 3.77 -0.79 -12.17
CA CYS A 3 3.22 0.04 -11.08
C CYS A 3 2.32 1.19 -11.60
N GLY A 4 1.60 0.99 -12.71
CA GLY A 4 0.77 2.03 -13.32
C GLY A 4 1.54 2.99 -14.21
N ARG A 5 0.94 4.15 -14.52
CA ARG A 5 1.45 5.15 -15.47
C ARG A 5 2.78 5.76 -15.01
N ASP A 6 2.83 6.21 -13.76
CA ASP A 6 3.99 6.91 -13.17
C ASP A 6 4.82 5.99 -12.25
N GLY A 7 4.63 4.68 -12.37
CA GLY A 7 5.21 3.67 -11.50
C GLY A 7 6.73 3.49 -11.59
N GLY A 8 7.41 4.29 -12.40
CA GLY A 8 8.88 4.38 -12.43
C GLY A 8 9.44 5.44 -11.50
N THR A 9 8.59 6.25 -10.86
CA THR A 9 8.98 7.31 -9.93
C THR A 9 8.65 6.87 -8.51
N PRO A 10 9.66 6.66 -7.64
CA PRO A 10 9.40 6.32 -6.25
C PRO A 10 8.76 7.48 -5.50
N VAL A 11 7.92 7.13 -4.53
CA VAL A 11 7.35 8.07 -3.56
C VAL A 11 8.32 8.28 -2.40
N GLN A 12 8.22 9.43 -1.74
CA GLN A 12 9.19 9.85 -0.72
C GLN A 12 9.13 8.97 0.53
N TYR A 13 7.94 8.47 0.86
CA TYR A 13 7.69 7.71 2.08
C TYR A 13 7.28 6.28 1.78
N THR A 14 7.68 5.39 2.68
CA THR A 14 7.45 3.96 2.59
C THR A 14 6.69 3.50 3.82
N CYS A 15 5.63 2.69 3.64
CA CYS A 15 4.79 2.22 4.72
C CYS A 15 5.55 1.21 5.59
N PRO A 16 5.71 1.43 6.91
CA PRO A 16 6.23 0.41 7.79
C PRO A 16 5.19 -0.69 7.98
N ALA A 17 5.62 -1.95 7.93
CA ALA A 17 4.75 -3.09 8.25
C ALA A 17 5.55 -4.21 8.91
N ASP A 18 4.94 -4.94 9.83
CA ASP A 18 5.54 -6.15 10.39
C ASP A 18 5.21 -7.37 9.52
N LYS A 19 6.06 -8.41 9.57
CA LYS A 19 5.71 -9.73 9.01
C LYS A 19 4.35 -10.19 9.53
N GLY A 20 3.54 -10.84 8.68
CA GLY A 20 2.20 -11.29 9.08
C GLY A 20 1.16 -10.17 9.19
N SER A 21 1.51 -8.89 8.99
CA SER A 21 0.53 -7.81 9.02
C SER A 21 -0.53 -7.97 7.93
N LEU A 22 -1.76 -7.54 8.24
CA LEU A 22 -2.82 -7.41 7.27
C LEU A 22 -2.63 -6.10 6.49
N LEU A 23 -2.30 -6.19 5.21
CA LEU A 23 -2.18 -5.04 4.31
C LEU A 23 -3.47 -4.90 3.52
N THR A 24 -4.09 -3.71 3.57
CA THR A 24 -5.34 -3.42 2.86
C THR A 24 -5.12 -2.34 1.82
N PHE A 25 -5.56 -2.62 0.59
CA PHE A 25 -5.57 -1.67 -0.52
C PHE A 25 -6.99 -1.15 -0.71
N GLU A 26 -7.13 0.16 -0.83
CA GLU A 26 -8.39 0.79 -1.22
C GLU A 26 -8.36 1.13 -2.71
N PHE A 27 -9.28 0.53 -3.47
CA PHE A 27 -9.56 0.89 -4.85
C PHE A 27 -10.68 1.93 -4.88
N ARG A 28 -10.46 3.03 -5.60
CA ARG A 28 -11.43 4.10 -5.77
C ARG A 28 -11.74 4.33 -7.23
N LEU A 29 -13.02 4.53 -7.54
CA LEU A 29 -13.46 4.97 -8.87
C LEU A 29 -13.06 6.44 -9.10
N TRP A 30 -13.26 7.27 -8.09
CA TRP A 30 -12.82 8.66 -8.05
C TRP A 30 -11.69 8.79 -7.03
N PRO A 31 -10.44 9.03 -7.46
CA PRO A 31 -9.28 9.02 -6.55
C PRO A 31 -9.43 9.99 -5.37
N ASP A 32 -10.06 11.14 -5.59
CA ASP A 32 -10.31 12.21 -4.61
C ASP A 32 -11.59 12.00 -3.80
N TYR A 33 -12.30 10.89 -4.04
CA TYR A 33 -13.56 10.55 -3.41
C TYR A 33 -14.72 11.53 -3.75
N GLU A 34 -14.67 12.21 -4.91
CA GLU A 34 -15.79 13.04 -5.38
C GLU A 34 -17.11 12.25 -5.40
N GLN A 35 -17.05 10.97 -5.78
CA GLN A 35 -18.15 10.02 -5.62
C GLN A 35 -17.66 8.71 -5.00
N PRO A 36 -18.48 8.06 -4.15
CA PRO A 36 -18.12 6.78 -3.58
C PRO A 36 -18.12 5.68 -4.66
N GLY A 37 -17.34 4.64 -4.42
CA GLY A 37 -17.24 3.47 -5.29
C GLY A 37 -15.80 3.11 -5.61
N SER A 38 -15.60 1.87 -6.04
CA SER A 38 -14.28 1.28 -6.26
C SER A 38 -13.98 1.02 -7.73
N ILE A 39 -14.89 0.34 -8.40
CA ILE A 39 -14.81 -0.02 -9.81
C ILE A 39 -16.22 -0.27 -10.35
N ASP A 40 -16.43 -0.06 -11.65
CA ASP A 40 -17.71 -0.33 -12.29
C ASP A 40 -18.05 -1.85 -12.23
N PRO A 41 -19.28 -2.25 -11.83
CA PRO A 41 -19.65 -3.66 -11.68
C PRO A 41 -19.57 -4.51 -12.94
N GLY A 42 -19.56 -3.91 -14.13
CA GLY A 42 -19.33 -4.59 -15.41
C GLY A 42 -17.89 -5.06 -15.60
N HIS A 43 -16.93 -4.51 -14.84
CA HIS A 43 -15.50 -4.81 -14.94
C HIS A 43 -15.12 -6.10 -14.22
N ARG A 44 -15.96 -7.13 -14.34
CA ARG A 44 -15.73 -8.46 -13.76
C ARG A 44 -14.38 -9.04 -14.18
N GLY A 45 -13.71 -9.67 -13.24
CA GLY A 45 -12.45 -10.34 -13.48
C GLY A 45 -11.68 -10.66 -12.19
N PRO A 46 -10.51 -11.29 -12.31
CA PRO A 46 -9.72 -11.68 -11.16
C PRO A 46 -9.02 -10.47 -10.51
N CYS A 47 -8.51 -10.70 -9.31
CA CYS A 47 -7.51 -9.84 -8.71
C CYS A 47 -6.29 -10.66 -8.31
N ALA A 48 -5.13 -10.01 -8.23
CA ALA A 48 -3.90 -10.62 -7.74
C ALA A 48 -3.08 -9.59 -6.96
N VAL A 49 -2.29 -10.06 -6.00
CA VAL A 49 -1.28 -9.24 -5.33
C VAL A 49 0.08 -9.88 -5.50
N TYR A 50 1.01 -9.08 -6.00
CA TYR A 50 2.41 -9.46 -6.18
C TYR A 50 3.30 -8.71 -5.21
N ALA A 51 4.41 -9.31 -4.84
CA ALA A 51 5.48 -8.66 -4.10
C ALA A 51 6.79 -8.75 -4.91
N LYS A 52 7.64 -7.74 -4.73
CA LYS A 52 9.03 -7.74 -5.22
C LYS A 52 9.92 -7.14 -4.14
N LYS A 53 10.96 -7.87 -3.74
CA LYS A 53 11.99 -7.34 -2.84
C LYS A 53 12.85 -6.35 -3.60
N MET A 54 13.13 -5.21 -2.98
CA MET A 54 13.93 -4.13 -3.54
C MET A 54 15.20 -3.95 -2.73
N ASP A 55 16.33 -3.71 -3.41
CA ASP A 55 17.57 -3.30 -2.76
C ASP A 55 17.49 -1.81 -2.42
N SER A 56 16.98 -1.00 -3.36
CA SER A 56 16.63 0.41 -3.17
C SER A 56 15.25 0.72 -3.75
N MET A 57 14.49 1.63 -3.13
CA MET A 57 13.18 2.04 -3.69
C MET A 57 13.32 2.84 -5.00
N GLU A 58 14.50 3.37 -5.29
CA GLU A 58 14.86 4.03 -6.54
C GLU A 58 15.17 3.04 -7.67
N ASP A 59 15.31 1.75 -7.37
CA ASP A 59 15.52 0.75 -8.40
C ASP A 59 14.26 0.59 -9.26
N GLN A 60 14.46 0.16 -10.50
CA GLN A 60 13.35 0.02 -11.44
C GLN A 60 12.35 -1.05 -10.97
N ALA A 61 11.10 -0.63 -10.80
CA ALA A 61 10.00 -1.53 -10.45
C ALA A 61 9.78 -2.62 -11.51
N ALA A 62 9.85 -2.24 -12.79
CA ALA A 62 9.73 -3.15 -13.91
C ALA A 62 10.90 -4.14 -14.01
N GLY A 63 10.66 -5.29 -14.64
CA GLY A 63 11.64 -6.37 -14.81
C GLY A 63 11.38 -7.56 -13.87
N PRO A 64 12.37 -8.44 -13.67
CA PRO A 64 12.23 -9.69 -12.92
C PRO A 64 12.07 -9.47 -11.41
N GLY A 65 11.76 -10.56 -10.70
CA GLY A 65 11.73 -10.64 -9.23
C GLY A 65 10.36 -10.48 -8.61
N TRP A 66 9.29 -10.43 -9.42
CA TRP A 66 7.92 -10.41 -8.92
C TRP A 66 7.43 -11.83 -8.62
N PHE A 67 6.81 -12.02 -7.47
CA PHE A 67 6.14 -13.27 -7.10
C PHE A 67 4.75 -12.96 -6.56
N LYS A 68 3.81 -13.87 -6.80
CA LYS A 68 2.42 -13.69 -6.40
C LYS A 68 2.24 -14.15 -4.95
N ILE A 69 1.64 -13.32 -4.10
CA ILE A 69 1.36 -13.65 -2.69
C ILE A 69 -0.12 -13.90 -2.43
N TRP A 70 -1.00 -13.53 -3.38
CA TRP A 70 -2.43 -13.74 -3.28
C TRP A 70 -3.09 -13.61 -4.66
N GLU A 71 -4.21 -14.30 -4.88
CA GLU A 71 -5.08 -14.17 -6.06
C GLU A 71 -6.51 -14.57 -5.74
N ASP A 72 -7.46 -14.07 -6.52
CA ASP A 72 -8.83 -14.57 -6.53
C ASP A 72 -9.42 -14.48 -7.93
N GLY A 73 -10.09 -15.55 -8.36
CA GLY A 73 -10.56 -15.74 -9.73
C GLY A 73 -12.08 -15.69 -9.85
N TYR A 74 -12.64 -16.61 -10.63
CA TYR A 74 -14.08 -16.86 -10.69
C TYR A 74 -14.45 -18.06 -9.82
N ASN A 75 -15.40 -17.87 -8.91
CA ASN A 75 -15.96 -18.94 -8.09
C ASN A 75 -17.30 -19.42 -8.70
N PRO A 76 -17.38 -20.67 -9.20
CA PRO A 76 -18.59 -21.18 -9.84
C PRO A 76 -19.74 -21.44 -8.86
N ASP A 77 -19.47 -21.68 -7.58
CA ASP A 77 -20.48 -21.95 -6.56
C ASP A 77 -21.24 -20.68 -6.18
N THR A 78 -20.51 -19.57 -6.02
CA THR A 78 -21.09 -18.26 -5.69
C THR A 78 -21.44 -17.43 -6.93
N LYS A 79 -20.92 -17.82 -8.10
CA LYS A 79 -20.98 -17.08 -9.38
C LYS A 79 -20.38 -15.66 -9.27
N LYS A 80 -19.36 -15.51 -8.44
CA LYS A 80 -18.68 -14.23 -8.20
C LYS A 80 -17.26 -14.26 -8.73
N TRP A 81 -16.84 -13.12 -9.28
CA TRP A 81 -15.46 -12.76 -9.51
C TRP A 81 -14.87 -12.05 -8.30
N CYS A 82 -13.56 -11.95 -8.23
CA CYS A 82 -12.89 -11.11 -7.23
C CYS A 82 -13.45 -9.67 -7.21
N VAL A 83 -13.68 -9.07 -8.38
CA VAL A 83 -14.23 -7.72 -8.49
C VAL A 83 -15.61 -7.58 -7.82
N ASP A 84 -16.46 -8.62 -7.88
CA ASP A 84 -17.76 -8.59 -7.21
C ASP A 84 -17.56 -8.51 -5.68
N THR A 85 -16.66 -9.33 -5.12
CA THR A 85 -16.30 -9.30 -3.70
C THR A 85 -15.62 -7.99 -3.28
N LEU A 86 -14.79 -7.42 -4.15
CA LEU A 86 -14.14 -6.12 -3.93
C LEU A 86 -15.18 -5.00 -3.79
N ILE A 87 -16.19 -4.97 -4.66
CA ILE A 87 -17.29 -4.00 -4.60
C ILE A 87 -18.09 -4.18 -3.31
N GLU A 88 -18.40 -5.43 -2.92
CA GLU A 88 -19.09 -5.73 -1.65
C GLU A 88 -18.31 -5.27 -0.42
N ASN A 89 -16.97 -5.25 -0.51
CA ASN A 89 -16.07 -4.74 0.52
C ASN A 89 -15.71 -3.25 0.35
N ASN A 90 -16.52 -2.47 -0.38
CA ASN A 90 -16.32 -1.03 -0.59
C ASN A 90 -14.95 -0.66 -1.19
N GLY A 91 -14.39 -1.51 -2.06
CA GLY A 91 -13.08 -1.30 -2.66
C GLY A 91 -11.90 -1.75 -1.80
N LEU A 92 -12.13 -2.36 -0.66
CA LEU A 92 -11.07 -2.83 0.23
C LEU A 92 -10.64 -4.25 -0.16
N LEU A 93 -9.36 -4.40 -0.51
CA LEU A 93 -8.71 -5.67 -0.78
C LEU A 93 -7.61 -5.91 0.25
N SER A 94 -7.79 -6.92 1.09
CA SER A 94 -6.85 -7.22 2.17
C SER A 94 -6.10 -8.52 1.92
N VAL A 95 -4.78 -8.47 2.13
CA VAL A 95 -3.88 -9.63 2.03
C VAL A 95 -2.97 -9.67 3.25
N GLN A 96 -2.58 -10.87 3.66
CA GLN A 96 -1.59 -11.02 4.72
C GLN A 96 -0.18 -10.98 4.13
N LEU A 97 0.71 -10.19 4.72
CA LEU A 97 2.13 -10.24 4.35
C LEU A 97 2.71 -11.58 4.83
N PRO A 98 3.33 -12.41 3.95
CA PRO A 98 3.85 -13.70 4.37
C PRO A 98 4.87 -13.59 5.50
N GLU A 99 4.72 -14.44 6.53
CA GLU A 99 5.60 -14.42 7.70
C GLU A 99 7.06 -14.79 7.39
N GLY A 100 7.30 -15.57 6.33
CA GLY A 100 8.63 -15.98 5.87
C GLY A 100 9.38 -14.92 5.07
N LEU A 101 8.84 -13.70 4.92
CA LEU A 101 9.57 -12.63 4.24
C LEU A 101 10.69 -12.05 5.14
N PRO A 102 11.94 -11.95 4.64
CA PRO A 102 13.01 -11.26 5.36
C PRO A 102 12.78 -9.76 5.38
N SER A 103 13.37 -9.07 6.36
CA SER A 103 13.24 -7.62 6.50
C SER A 103 13.77 -6.86 5.27
N GLY A 104 13.18 -5.69 5.00
CA GLY A 104 13.67 -4.74 4.01
C GLY A 104 12.58 -4.13 3.15
N SER A 105 12.99 -3.49 2.07
CA SER A 105 12.12 -2.80 1.11
C SER A 105 11.42 -3.77 0.17
N TYR A 106 10.11 -3.57 -0.01
CA TYR A 106 9.26 -4.29 -0.95
C TYR A 106 8.36 -3.35 -1.74
N LEU A 107 8.14 -3.65 -3.01
CA LEU A 107 6.97 -3.17 -3.73
C LEU A 107 5.88 -4.22 -3.61
N ILE A 108 4.68 -3.80 -3.18
CA ILE A 108 3.49 -4.65 -3.17
C ILE A 108 2.50 -4.10 -4.20
N ARG A 109 2.12 -4.94 -5.16
CA ARG A 109 1.37 -4.59 -6.35
C ARG A 109 0.01 -5.28 -6.36
N PRO A 110 -1.08 -4.59 -5.98
CA PRO A 110 -2.42 -5.08 -6.27
C PRO A 110 -2.74 -4.88 -7.75
N GLU A 111 -3.44 -5.85 -8.33
CA GLU A 111 -3.84 -5.88 -9.73
C GLU A 111 -5.29 -6.33 -9.83
N ILE A 112 -6.08 -5.61 -10.63
CA ILE A 112 -7.37 -6.06 -11.14
C ILE A 112 -7.22 -6.21 -12.65
N LEU A 113 -7.76 -7.31 -13.19
CA LEU A 113 -7.87 -7.53 -14.62
C LEU A 113 -9.35 -7.55 -15.00
N ALA A 114 -9.86 -6.48 -15.60
CA ALA A 114 -11.23 -6.44 -16.09
C ALA A 114 -11.36 -7.17 -17.44
N LEU A 115 -12.30 -8.10 -17.51
CA LEU A 115 -12.47 -9.03 -18.64
C LEU A 115 -13.65 -8.69 -19.57
N HIS A 116 -14.34 -7.58 -19.33
CA HIS A 116 -15.57 -7.24 -20.05
C HIS A 116 -15.39 -7.15 -21.57
N ASN A 117 -14.18 -6.86 -22.06
CA ASN A 117 -13.80 -6.88 -23.48
C ASN A 117 -12.62 -7.83 -23.79
N ALA A 118 -12.23 -8.71 -22.87
CA ALA A 118 -11.09 -9.62 -23.04
C ALA A 118 -11.23 -10.53 -24.28
N TRP A 119 -12.43 -11.10 -24.50
CA TRP A 119 -12.72 -11.93 -25.68
C TRP A 119 -12.60 -11.19 -27.03
N ARG A 120 -12.57 -9.84 -27.00
CA ARG A 120 -12.34 -8.98 -28.17
C ARG A 120 -10.89 -8.52 -28.28
N GLY A 121 -9.99 -9.04 -27.45
CA GLY A 121 -8.58 -8.65 -27.40
C GLY A 121 -8.32 -7.35 -26.63
N ASP A 122 -9.25 -6.89 -25.79
CA ASP A 122 -9.09 -5.68 -24.97
C ASP A 122 -9.30 -5.96 -23.46
N PRO A 123 -8.43 -6.76 -22.83
CA PRO A 123 -8.40 -6.91 -21.38
C PRO A 123 -7.79 -5.65 -20.72
N GLN A 124 -8.32 -5.21 -19.58
CA GLN A 124 -7.90 -3.97 -18.93
C GLN A 124 -7.28 -4.22 -17.56
N PHE A 125 -6.04 -3.76 -17.37
CA PHE A 125 -5.31 -3.88 -16.11
C PHE A 125 -5.39 -2.60 -15.29
N TYR A 126 -5.86 -2.71 -14.04
CA TYR A 126 -5.79 -1.64 -13.03
C TYR A 126 -4.76 -2.03 -11.99
N VAL A 127 -3.67 -1.27 -11.93
CA VAL A 127 -2.48 -1.63 -11.18
C VAL A 127 -1.90 -0.42 -10.46
N GLY A 128 -1.32 -0.65 -9.29
CA GLY A 128 -0.54 0.32 -8.53
C GLY A 128 0.53 -0.41 -7.73
N CYS A 129 1.40 0.33 -7.04
CA CYS A 129 2.38 -0.24 -6.13
C CYS A 129 2.42 0.55 -4.82
N ALA A 130 2.41 -0.17 -3.71
CA ALA A 130 2.76 0.36 -2.40
C ALA A 130 4.25 0.11 -2.13
N GLN A 131 4.94 1.13 -1.65
CA GLN A 131 6.27 0.98 -1.06
C GLN A 131 6.10 0.53 0.40
N VAL A 132 6.61 -0.65 0.73
CA VAL A 132 6.56 -1.20 2.09
C VAL A 132 7.96 -1.46 2.61
N PHE A 133 8.22 -1.07 3.85
CA PHE A 133 9.40 -1.49 4.60
C PHE A 133 8.96 -2.54 5.61
N LEU A 134 9.31 -3.78 5.33
CA LEU A 134 8.95 -4.92 6.16
C LEU A 134 9.93 -5.07 7.33
N GLN A 135 9.41 -5.04 8.55
CA GLN A 135 10.12 -5.44 9.75
C GLN A 135 9.90 -6.94 9.99
N SER A 136 10.99 -7.68 10.12
CA SER A 136 10.97 -9.13 10.27
C SER A 136 12.24 -9.61 10.97
N ASP A 137 12.14 -10.70 11.72
CA ASP A 137 13.24 -11.44 12.34
C ASP A 137 13.79 -12.55 11.44
N VAL A 138 13.19 -12.77 10.26
CA VAL A 138 13.62 -13.78 9.29
C VAL A 138 14.99 -13.39 8.73
N SER A 139 15.97 -14.26 8.95
CA SER A 139 17.35 -14.10 8.49
C SER A 139 17.59 -14.81 7.15
N GLY A 140 18.57 -14.32 6.38
CA GLY A 140 18.94 -14.88 5.09
C GLY A 140 18.21 -14.26 3.89
N PRO A 141 18.61 -14.63 2.66
CA PRO A 141 18.01 -14.10 1.44
C PRO A 141 16.60 -14.66 1.20
N LEU A 142 15.77 -13.88 0.51
CA LEU A 142 14.48 -14.36 0.00
C LEU A 142 14.73 -15.28 -1.21
N ASN A 143 14.46 -16.57 -1.06
CA ASN A 143 14.61 -17.55 -2.13
C ASN A 143 13.25 -17.86 -2.75
N VAL A 144 12.91 -17.16 -3.84
CA VAL A 144 11.72 -17.45 -4.65
C VAL A 144 12.08 -18.50 -5.71
N PRO A 145 11.38 -19.65 -5.78
CA PRO A 145 11.57 -20.62 -6.87
C PRO A 145 11.38 -19.99 -8.24
N ALA A 146 12.15 -20.42 -9.24
CA ALA A 146 12.15 -19.80 -10.57
C ALA A 146 10.76 -19.85 -11.22
N GLU A 147 10.03 -20.93 -11.04
CA GLU A 147 8.66 -21.15 -11.51
C GLU A 147 7.60 -20.29 -10.80
N LYS A 148 7.95 -19.69 -9.66
CA LYS A 148 7.10 -18.77 -8.89
C LYS A 148 7.48 -17.29 -9.08
N SER A 149 8.54 -17.03 -9.85
CA SER A 149 9.08 -15.69 -10.11
C SER A 149 8.86 -15.30 -11.56
N VAL A 150 8.45 -14.05 -11.80
CA VAL A 150 8.20 -13.52 -13.14
C VAL A 150 8.76 -12.12 -13.34
N SER A 151 8.84 -11.71 -14.61
CA SER A 151 9.08 -10.33 -15.00
C SER A 151 7.77 -9.60 -15.26
N ILE A 152 7.65 -8.36 -14.79
CA ILE A 152 6.55 -7.46 -15.13
C ILE A 152 7.13 -6.19 -15.77
N PRO A 153 6.87 -5.91 -17.06
CA PRO A 153 6.10 -6.72 -18.01
C PRO A 153 6.79 -8.04 -18.38
N GLY A 154 6.03 -8.98 -18.93
CA GLY A 154 6.53 -10.24 -19.49
C GLY A 154 5.74 -11.49 -19.10
N TYR A 155 5.06 -11.49 -17.95
CA TYR A 155 4.35 -12.66 -17.44
C TYR A 155 3.05 -13.01 -18.19
N VAL A 156 2.53 -12.07 -19.00
CA VAL A 156 1.37 -12.23 -19.88
C VAL A 156 1.68 -11.70 -21.28
N ASN A 157 0.95 -12.23 -22.26
CA ASN A 157 0.90 -11.78 -23.64
C ASN A 157 -0.56 -11.75 -24.14
N ALA A 158 -0.78 -11.23 -25.35
CA ALA A 158 -2.13 -11.09 -25.92
C ALA A 158 -2.91 -12.42 -26.02
N ASP A 159 -2.21 -13.54 -26.20
CA ASP A 159 -2.81 -14.87 -26.37
C ASP A 159 -2.93 -15.65 -25.05
N SER A 160 -2.57 -15.05 -23.92
CA SER A 160 -2.65 -15.70 -22.62
C SER A 160 -4.10 -16.12 -22.33
N PRO A 161 -4.37 -17.38 -21.93
CA PRO A 161 -5.75 -17.87 -21.83
C PRO A 161 -6.66 -17.04 -20.92
N GLY A 162 -6.12 -16.45 -19.85
CA GLY A 162 -6.88 -15.59 -18.95
C GLY A 162 -7.22 -14.21 -19.52
N LEU A 163 -6.57 -13.80 -20.62
CA LEU A 163 -6.72 -12.50 -21.29
C LEU A 163 -7.61 -12.58 -22.53
N THR A 164 -7.95 -13.77 -23.02
CA THR A 164 -8.87 -14.02 -24.13
C THR A 164 -10.19 -14.64 -23.68
N TYR A 165 -10.39 -14.77 -22.37
CA TYR A 165 -11.51 -15.43 -21.74
C TYR A 165 -12.85 -14.70 -22.00
N ASN A 166 -13.90 -15.44 -22.37
CA ASN A 166 -15.23 -14.90 -22.57
C ASN A 166 -16.12 -15.06 -21.32
N ILE A 167 -16.28 -13.98 -20.56
CA ILE A 167 -17.11 -13.97 -19.34
C ILE A 167 -18.62 -14.04 -19.62
N TYR A 168 -19.05 -13.99 -20.89
CA TYR A 168 -20.45 -14.01 -21.29
C TYR A 168 -20.92 -15.38 -21.78
N ASP A 169 -20.06 -16.40 -21.78
CA ASP A 169 -20.45 -17.75 -22.14
C ASP A 169 -21.51 -18.30 -21.16
N SER A 170 -22.46 -19.07 -21.70
CA SER A 170 -23.55 -19.67 -20.90
C SER A 170 -23.05 -20.61 -19.79
N VAL A 171 -21.89 -21.22 -20.01
CA VAL A 171 -21.17 -22.04 -19.04
C VAL A 171 -19.73 -21.56 -19.04
N LEU A 172 -19.28 -21.02 -17.90
CA LEU A 172 -17.93 -20.53 -17.72
C LEU A 172 -17.00 -21.71 -17.39
N PRO A 173 -15.98 -22.02 -18.23
CA PRO A 173 -14.95 -22.98 -17.85
C PRO A 173 -14.14 -22.49 -16.63
N PRO A 174 -13.31 -23.35 -16.00
CA PRO A 174 -12.39 -22.89 -14.97
C PRO A 174 -11.54 -21.73 -15.48
N TYR A 175 -11.53 -20.61 -14.75
CA TYR A 175 -10.80 -19.43 -15.18
C TYR A 175 -9.28 -19.60 -14.97
N PRO A 176 -8.45 -19.49 -16.02
CA PRO A 176 -7.00 -19.61 -15.90
C PRO A 176 -6.40 -18.27 -15.43
N ILE A 177 -6.26 -18.10 -14.10
CA ILE A 177 -5.68 -16.88 -13.52
C ILE A 177 -4.26 -16.66 -14.08
N PRO A 178 -3.94 -15.49 -14.66
CA PRO A 178 -2.63 -15.25 -15.24
C PRO A 178 -1.46 -15.23 -14.25
N GLY A 179 -0.27 -15.56 -14.73
CA GLY A 179 0.98 -15.49 -13.96
C GLY A 179 1.29 -16.75 -13.14
N PRO A 180 2.33 -16.70 -12.30
CA PRO A 180 2.74 -17.86 -11.51
C PRO A 180 1.67 -18.19 -10.46
N GLU A 181 1.66 -19.42 -10.00
CA GLU A 181 0.93 -19.78 -8.78
C GLU A 181 1.43 -18.97 -7.58
N VAL A 182 0.59 -18.84 -6.56
CA VAL A 182 0.97 -18.17 -5.30
C VAL A 182 2.19 -18.84 -4.65
N PHE A 183 3.06 -18.00 -4.10
CA PHE A 183 4.21 -18.37 -3.30
C PHE A 183 4.17 -17.68 -1.93
N ILE A 184 4.00 -18.49 -0.88
CA ILE A 184 4.09 -18.06 0.51
C ILE A 184 5.42 -18.60 1.06
N PRO A 185 6.46 -17.76 1.27
CA PRO A 185 7.69 -18.23 1.89
C PRO A 185 7.40 -18.74 3.29
N ALA A 186 7.91 -19.94 3.60
CA ALA A 186 7.75 -20.54 4.91
C ALA A 186 8.45 -19.69 5.98
N ALA A 187 7.78 -19.45 7.10
CA ALA A 187 8.45 -18.95 8.29
C ALA A 187 9.39 -20.05 8.78
N SER A 188 10.71 -19.80 8.79
CA SER A 188 11.63 -20.70 9.49
C SER A 188 11.20 -20.74 10.97
N PRO A 189 10.96 -21.92 11.58
CA PRO A 189 10.78 -21.97 13.01
C PRO A 189 12.04 -21.37 13.65
N ALA A 190 11.87 -20.42 14.57
CA ALA A 190 12.95 -19.98 15.43
C ALA A 190 13.63 -21.25 15.98
N ALA A 191 14.92 -21.42 15.70
CA ALA A 191 15.65 -22.63 16.08
C ALA A 191 15.43 -22.90 17.57
N GLY A 192 14.67 -23.95 17.87
CA GLY A 192 14.45 -24.40 19.24
C GLY A 192 15.75 -24.92 19.83
N GLY A 193 16.16 -24.36 20.96
CA GLY A 193 16.98 -25.05 21.97
C GLY A 193 18.42 -25.37 21.58
N GLY A 194 19.24 -24.36 21.33
CA GLY A 194 20.69 -24.48 21.36
C GLY A 194 21.29 -23.28 22.09
N SER A 195 21.89 -23.50 23.26
CA SER A 195 22.64 -22.47 23.99
C SER A 195 23.89 -22.11 23.19
N SER A 196 23.75 -21.19 22.25
CA SER A 196 24.83 -20.42 21.67
C SER A 196 24.34 -18.98 21.56
N SER A 197 25.18 -18.06 22.02
CA SER A 197 24.93 -16.63 22.18
C SER A 197 23.91 -16.10 21.17
N ALA A 198 22.71 -15.78 21.67
CA ALA A 198 21.71 -15.02 20.94
C ALA A 198 22.33 -13.66 20.60
N GLN A 199 23.00 -13.56 19.45
CA GLN A 199 23.08 -12.31 18.74
C GLN A 199 21.63 -11.98 18.42
N SER A 200 21.04 -11.10 19.23
CA SER A 200 19.78 -10.45 18.89
C SER A 200 19.93 -9.98 17.46
N ALA A 201 19.24 -10.62 16.52
CA ALA A 201 19.23 -10.16 15.15
C ALA A 201 18.76 -8.71 15.22
N LYS A 202 19.67 -7.79 14.92
CA LYS A 202 19.41 -6.36 15.04
C LYS A 202 18.30 -6.05 14.05
N LEU A 203 17.08 -5.84 14.54
CA LEU A 203 15.94 -5.45 13.72
C LEU A 203 16.38 -4.28 12.85
N VAL A 204 16.34 -4.48 11.53
CA VAL A 204 16.71 -3.43 10.58
C VAL A 204 15.60 -2.40 10.66
N LYS A 205 15.93 -1.22 11.20
CA LYS A 205 15.00 -0.09 11.24
C LYS A 205 14.96 0.58 9.87
N GLN A 206 13.79 1.03 9.47
CA GLN A 206 13.62 1.88 8.31
C GLN A 206 14.41 3.17 8.51
N GLN A 207 15.44 3.37 7.68
CA GLN A 207 16.18 4.64 7.64
C GLN A 207 15.72 5.49 6.47
N LYS A 208 15.51 4.85 5.31
CA LYS A 208 15.15 5.51 4.05
C LYS A 208 13.64 5.47 3.84
N GLY A 209 13.09 6.62 3.44
CA GLY A 209 11.66 6.80 3.25
C GLY A 209 10.84 6.74 4.54
N ALA A 210 11.48 6.85 5.71
CA ALA A 210 10.76 7.09 6.95
C ALA A 210 10.25 8.54 6.99
N VAL A 211 9.08 8.75 7.59
CA VAL A 211 8.58 10.10 7.86
C VAL A 211 9.49 10.73 8.94
N PRO A 212 10.01 11.96 8.75
CA PRO A 212 10.83 12.64 9.74
C PRO A 212 10.10 12.76 11.08
N SER A 213 10.80 12.60 12.20
CA SER A 213 10.17 12.66 13.53
C SER A 213 9.71 14.07 13.93
N ASP A 214 10.21 15.09 13.25
CA ASP A 214 9.79 16.50 13.38
C ASP A 214 8.73 16.89 12.34
N CYS A 215 8.20 15.94 11.58
CA CYS A 215 7.08 16.20 10.68
C CYS A 215 5.84 16.62 11.46
N LEU A 216 5.34 17.84 11.23
CA LEU A 216 4.18 18.35 11.94
C LEU A 216 2.86 17.84 11.35
N VAL A 217 2.83 17.68 10.02
CA VAL A 217 1.69 17.14 9.29
C VAL A 217 2.15 16.67 7.91
N LYS A 218 1.64 15.53 7.43
CA LYS A 218 1.96 14.95 6.13
C LYS A 218 0.81 15.08 5.14
N ASN A 219 1.12 15.30 3.87
CA ASN A 219 0.16 15.15 2.77
C ASN A 219 0.84 14.39 1.63
N ALA A 220 0.50 13.11 1.45
CA ALA A 220 1.14 12.22 0.49
C ALA A 220 2.68 12.22 0.63
N ASN A 221 3.40 12.86 -0.31
CA ASN A 221 4.87 12.95 -0.35
C ASN A 221 5.45 14.19 0.32
N TRP A 222 4.62 15.07 0.85
CA TRP A 222 5.07 16.29 1.51
C TRP A 222 4.90 16.19 3.03
N CYS A 223 5.79 16.87 3.74
CA CYS A 223 5.79 16.99 5.18
C CYS A 223 5.97 18.46 5.56
N GLY A 224 5.15 18.93 6.51
CA GLY A 224 5.26 20.26 7.11
C GLY A 224 6.40 20.34 8.11
N GLU A 225 7.41 21.13 7.77
CA GLU A 225 8.60 21.35 8.61
C GLU A 225 8.35 22.51 9.60
N PRO A 226 8.87 22.40 10.85
CA PRO A 226 8.78 23.48 11.83
C PRO A 226 9.30 24.81 11.31
N ILE A 227 8.54 25.88 11.55
CA ILE A 227 9.00 27.25 11.26
C ILE A 227 9.98 27.68 12.35
N ALA A 228 11.09 28.30 11.95
CA ALA A 228 12.11 28.78 12.87
C ALA A 228 11.53 29.82 13.86
N ARG A 229 12.03 29.80 15.10
CA ARG A 229 11.66 30.79 16.12
C ARG A 229 11.95 32.20 15.62
N TYR A 230 11.01 33.11 15.81
CA TYR A 230 11.14 34.53 15.49
C TYR A 230 10.87 35.39 16.74
N THR A 231 11.58 36.53 16.81
CA THR A 231 11.49 37.49 17.93
C THR A 231 11.41 38.95 17.46
N THR A 232 11.39 39.19 16.15
CA THR A 232 11.33 40.53 15.54
C THR A 232 10.30 40.54 14.41
N GLU A 233 9.84 41.73 14.03
CA GLU A 233 8.91 41.91 12.92
C GLU A 233 9.41 41.28 11.62
N ASP A 234 10.64 41.58 11.23
CA ASP A 234 11.27 41.03 10.01
C ASP A 234 11.32 39.50 10.02
N THR A 235 11.69 38.91 11.16
CA THR A 235 11.79 37.45 11.30
C THR A 235 10.42 36.79 11.38
N CYS A 236 9.40 37.47 11.92
CA CYS A 236 8.02 37.01 11.93
C CYS A 236 7.48 36.88 10.49
N TYR A 237 7.57 37.95 9.71
CA TYR A 237 7.11 37.92 8.31
C TYR A 237 7.96 37.00 7.43
N ALA A 238 9.25 36.82 7.74
CA ALA A 238 10.07 35.79 7.08
C ALA A 238 9.56 34.37 7.39
N GLY A 239 9.21 34.08 8.64
CA GLY A 239 8.60 32.81 9.04
C GLY A 239 7.25 32.58 8.36
N ALA A 240 6.39 33.60 8.27
CA ALA A 240 5.12 33.52 7.55
C ALA A 240 5.32 33.19 6.07
N ARG A 241 6.27 33.87 5.39
CA ARG A 241 6.62 33.58 3.98
C ARG A 241 7.14 32.16 3.80
N GLN A 242 7.99 31.67 4.71
CA GLN A 242 8.47 30.28 4.68
C GLN A 242 7.30 29.30 4.82
N CYS A 243 6.37 29.57 5.74
CA CYS A 243 5.19 28.73 5.93
C CYS A 243 4.35 28.61 4.65
N TYR A 244 4.03 29.73 4.01
CA TYR A 244 3.27 29.72 2.75
C TYR A 244 4.06 29.14 1.57
N ALA A 245 5.39 29.25 1.56
CA ALA A 245 6.22 28.55 0.58
C ALA A 245 6.07 27.02 0.73
N GLN A 246 6.02 26.51 1.97
CA GLN A 246 5.73 25.11 2.22
C GLN A 246 4.28 24.73 1.83
N SER A 247 3.29 25.58 2.12
CA SER A 247 1.89 25.38 1.68
C SER A 247 1.82 25.19 0.15
N LYS A 248 2.50 26.05 -0.61
CA LYS A 248 2.57 25.93 -2.08
C LYS A 248 3.20 24.61 -2.53
N GLN A 249 4.25 24.14 -1.86
CA GLN A 249 4.87 22.85 -2.15
C GLN A 249 3.95 21.67 -1.82
N CYS A 250 3.19 21.75 -0.72
CA CYS A 250 2.19 20.75 -0.37
C CYS A 250 1.16 20.60 -1.51
N TYR A 251 0.56 21.70 -1.96
CA TYR A 251 -0.43 21.66 -3.05
C TYR A 251 0.17 21.20 -4.38
N ALA A 252 1.41 21.57 -4.69
CA ALA A 252 2.09 21.14 -5.91
C ALA A 252 2.42 19.63 -5.93
N SER A 253 2.54 19.00 -4.76
CA SER A 253 2.85 17.58 -4.59
C SER A 253 1.65 16.72 -4.20
N ALA A 254 0.47 17.35 -4.03
CA ALA A 254 -0.76 16.65 -3.71
C ALA A 254 -1.12 15.67 -4.83
N THR A 255 -1.43 14.44 -4.45
CA THR A 255 -1.88 13.41 -5.39
C THR A 255 -3.38 13.55 -5.63
N PRO A 256 -3.95 12.82 -6.61
CA PRO A 256 -5.39 12.75 -6.77
C PRO A 256 -6.15 12.27 -5.52
N ALA A 257 -5.48 11.70 -4.51
CA ALA A 257 -6.12 11.33 -3.25
C ALA A 257 -6.53 12.53 -2.36
N GLY A 258 -6.06 13.75 -2.68
CA GLY A 258 -6.50 14.99 -2.06
C GLY A 258 -5.41 15.80 -1.34
N SER A 259 -5.83 16.93 -0.78
CA SER A 259 -4.95 17.95 -0.19
C SER A 259 -5.44 18.43 1.19
N ALA A 260 -6.13 17.57 1.94
CA ALA A 260 -6.77 17.94 3.21
C ALA A 260 -5.77 18.51 4.22
N ASN A 261 -4.55 17.97 4.25
CA ASN A 261 -3.49 18.41 5.15
C ASN A 261 -2.73 19.63 4.63
N CYS A 262 -2.73 19.88 3.32
CA CYS A 262 -2.27 21.17 2.78
C CYS A 262 -3.15 22.32 3.28
N LYS A 263 -4.47 22.10 3.33
CA LYS A 263 -5.41 23.08 3.90
C LYS A 263 -5.16 23.31 5.39
N THR A 264 -4.95 22.23 6.16
CA THR A 264 -4.58 22.33 7.59
C THR A 264 -3.30 23.15 7.79
N TRP A 265 -2.29 22.96 6.93
CA TRP A 265 -1.06 23.74 6.97
C TRP A 265 -1.28 25.21 6.58
N ASP A 266 -2.10 25.47 5.56
CA ASP A 266 -2.44 26.82 5.12
C ASP A 266 -3.15 27.63 6.23
N GLU A 267 -4.08 26.99 6.95
CA GLU A 267 -4.73 27.56 8.14
C GLU A 267 -3.71 27.91 9.24
N TYR A 268 -2.69 27.07 9.44
CA TYR A 268 -1.59 27.38 10.36
C TYR A 268 -0.75 28.57 9.87
N CYS A 269 -0.42 28.65 8.58
CA CYS A 269 0.29 29.81 8.03
C CYS A 269 -0.51 31.11 8.17
N GLN A 270 -1.84 31.05 8.08
CA GLN A 270 -2.71 32.18 8.36
C GLN A 270 -2.61 32.62 9.83
N GLN A 271 -2.55 31.69 10.78
CA GLN A 271 -2.34 32.03 12.19
C GLN A 271 -0.99 32.71 12.43
N VAL A 272 0.08 32.22 11.79
CA VAL A 272 1.42 32.85 11.86
C VAL A 272 1.36 34.28 11.33
N SER A 273 0.75 34.50 10.15
CA SER A 273 0.62 35.83 9.54
C SER A 273 -0.18 36.78 10.42
N ASN A 274 -1.35 36.35 10.90
CA ASN A 274 -2.22 37.15 11.77
C ASN A 274 -1.49 37.56 13.06
N GLY A 275 -0.62 36.70 13.60
CA GLY A 275 0.23 37.03 14.73
C GLY A 275 1.18 38.19 14.43
N CYS A 276 1.86 38.16 13.28
CA CYS A 276 2.72 39.25 12.83
C CYS A 276 1.93 40.55 12.61
N ASP A 277 0.78 40.47 11.94
CA ASP A 277 -0.08 41.63 11.65
C ASP A 277 -0.61 42.29 12.94
N ALA A 278 -0.80 41.50 14.00
CA ALA A 278 -1.19 41.98 15.33
C ALA A 278 -0.03 42.52 16.18
N GLY A 279 1.20 42.56 15.64
CA GLY A 279 2.40 42.99 16.37
C GLY A 279 2.97 41.94 17.33
N ASN A 280 2.50 40.68 17.28
CA ASN A 280 3.05 39.60 18.06
C ASN A 280 4.25 38.96 17.35
N PHE A 281 5.43 39.49 17.63
CA PHE A 281 6.67 39.04 17.01
C PHE A 281 7.41 37.95 17.79
N ASN A 282 6.79 37.33 18.81
CA ASN A 282 7.40 36.24 19.57
C ASN A 282 6.67 34.92 19.25
N GLY A 283 7.22 34.15 18.30
CA GLY A 283 6.58 32.93 17.79
C GLY A 283 7.58 31.99 17.09
N PRO A 284 7.10 31.07 16.24
CA PRO A 284 5.71 30.85 15.84
C PRO A 284 4.80 30.35 16.96
N PRO A 285 3.46 30.51 16.84
CA PRO A 285 2.53 29.74 17.65
C PRO A 285 2.80 28.23 17.46
N PRO A 286 2.59 27.39 18.47
CA PRO A 286 2.75 25.96 18.32
C PRO A 286 1.76 25.41 17.30
N PHE A 287 2.19 24.45 16.48
CA PHE A 287 1.29 23.70 15.61
C PHE A 287 0.44 22.75 16.47
N GLN A 288 -0.89 22.92 16.45
CA GLN A 288 -1.82 22.16 17.30
C GLN A 288 -2.80 21.28 16.51
N ALA A 289 -2.80 21.38 15.18
CA ALA A 289 -3.72 20.58 14.37
C ALA A 289 -3.29 19.12 14.33
N SER A 290 -4.26 18.22 14.23
CA SER A 290 -4.01 16.79 13.98
C SER A 290 -3.98 16.53 12.48
N GLU A 291 -3.15 15.56 12.08
CA GLU A 291 -3.14 15.06 10.72
C GLU A 291 -4.52 14.47 10.35
N LYS A 292 -5.00 14.80 9.15
CA LYS A 292 -6.24 14.23 8.60
C LYS A 292 -5.88 13.04 7.73
N PHE A 293 -6.38 11.88 8.11
CA PHE A 293 -6.25 10.65 7.34
C PHE A 293 -7.42 10.49 6.38
N ALA A 294 -7.22 9.73 5.31
CA ALA A 294 -8.33 9.34 4.45
C ALA A 294 -9.32 8.49 5.26
N THR A 295 -10.62 8.73 5.07
CA THR A 295 -11.64 7.92 5.74
C THR A 295 -11.71 6.56 5.06
N VAL A 296 -11.63 5.48 5.84
CA VAL A 296 -11.84 4.12 5.34
C VAL A 296 -13.33 3.95 4.99
N PRO A 297 -13.68 3.49 3.77
CA PRO A 297 -15.07 3.47 3.28
C PRO A 297 -15.95 2.39 3.95
N GLY A 298 -15.39 1.55 4.82
CA GLY A 298 -16.12 0.50 5.54
C GLY A 298 -15.22 -0.34 6.45
N PRO A 299 -15.75 -1.42 7.03
CA PRO A 299 -14.95 -2.35 7.82
C PRO A 299 -13.82 -2.98 6.99
N ILE A 300 -12.62 -3.06 7.56
CA ILE A 300 -11.49 -3.74 6.92
C ILE A 300 -11.79 -5.24 6.78
N PRO A 301 -11.86 -5.80 5.55
CA PRO A 301 -12.14 -7.20 5.36
C PRO A 301 -10.94 -8.07 5.74
N GLN A 302 -11.20 -9.30 6.17
CA GLN A 302 -10.15 -10.33 6.17
C GLN A 302 -9.91 -10.81 4.74
N PRO A 303 -8.74 -11.42 4.43
CA PRO A 303 -8.55 -12.08 3.14
C PRO A 303 -9.67 -13.13 2.94
N TRP A 304 -10.44 -13.00 1.87
CA TRP A 304 -11.70 -13.75 1.71
C TRP A 304 -11.54 -15.14 1.10
N ASN A 305 -10.31 -15.56 0.78
CA ASN A 305 -10.01 -16.90 0.33
C ASN A 305 -8.94 -17.57 1.19
N ASN A 306 -8.78 -18.88 1.00
CA ASN A 306 -8.03 -19.72 1.93
C ASN A 306 -6.52 -19.83 1.60
N ILE A 307 -5.96 -18.91 0.80
CA ILE A 307 -4.56 -18.97 0.35
C ILE A 307 -3.56 -18.98 1.51
N PHE A 308 -3.91 -18.34 2.63
CA PHE A 308 -3.06 -18.28 3.84
C PHE A 308 -3.43 -19.32 4.92
N LYS A 309 -4.41 -20.19 4.68
CA LYS A 309 -4.74 -21.26 5.63
C LYS A 309 -3.89 -22.50 5.30
N PRO A 310 -3.18 -23.09 6.27
CA PRO A 310 -2.58 -24.41 6.04
C PRO A 310 -3.68 -25.41 5.66
N GLU A 311 -3.40 -26.30 4.71
CA GLU A 311 -4.31 -27.41 4.39
C GLU A 311 -4.73 -28.13 5.68
N PRO A 312 -6.02 -28.45 5.89
CA PRO A 312 -6.48 -29.00 7.15
C PRO A 312 -5.93 -30.43 7.36
N ALA A 313 -4.92 -30.55 8.22
CA ALA A 313 -4.72 -31.78 8.98
C ALA A 313 -5.86 -31.90 10.01
N GLY A 314 -6.46 -33.08 10.11
CA GLY A 314 -7.72 -33.35 10.79
C GLY A 314 -7.91 -32.72 12.18
N SER A 315 -9.13 -32.22 12.40
CA SER A 315 -9.83 -31.99 13.68
C SER A 315 -9.00 -31.52 14.89
N ALA A 316 -9.09 -30.23 15.22
CA ALA A 316 -9.43 -29.73 16.56
C ALA A 316 -9.54 -28.20 16.53
N GLN A 317 -10.73 -27.65 16.73
CA GLN A 317 -10.93 -26.22 17.01
C GLN A 317 -10.19 -25.84 18.30
N LYS A 318 -9.31 -24.84 18.21
CA LYS A 318 -8.97 -23.96 19.34
C LYS A 318 -9.08 -22.52 18.88
N ASN A 319 -9.93 -21.77 19.58
CA ASN A 319 -10.09 -20.32 19.44
C ASN A 319 -8.73 -19.64 19.71
N ALA A 320 -8.15 -19.03 18.67
CA ALA A 320 -7.09 -18.06 18.82
C ALA A 320 -7.74 -16.67 18.99
N GLY A 321 -7.41 -15.98 20.07
CA GLY A 321 -7.89 -14.64 20.38
C GLY A 321 -7.50 -13.63 19.29
N ALA A 322 -8.37 -12.66 19.08
CA ALA A 322 -8.16 -11.58 18.12
C ALA A 322 -6.87 -10.80 18.44
N PRO A 323 -5.96 -10.60 17.47
CA PRO A 323 -4.83 -9.71 17.68
C PRO A 323 -5.33 -8.26 17.83
N HIS A 324 -4.64 -7.50 18.69
CA HIS A 324 -4.84 -6.07 18.81
C HIS A 324 -4.55 -5.39 17.46
N HIS A 325 -5.57 -4.81 16.86
CA HIS A 325 -5.45 -3.97 15.67
C HIS A 325 -4.76 -2.65 16.04
N VAL A 326 -3.55 -2.44 15.55
CA VAL A 326 -2.96 -1.11 15.40
C VAL A 326 -3.13 -0.72 13.94
N GLU A 327 -3.97 0.27 13.68
CA GLU A 327 -4.17 0.84 12.35
C GLU A 327 -3.01 1.80 12.07
N THR A 328 -1.94 1.28 11.49
CA THR A 328 -0.84 2.12 11.01
C THR A 328 -1.12 2.47 9.56
N ASP A 329 -1.65 3.67 9.31
CA ASP A 329 -1.66 4.22 7.96
C ASP A 329 -0.19 4.42 7.51
N CYS A 330 0.06 4.33 6.21
CA CYS A 330 1.34 4.59 5.53
C CYS A 330 1.95 5.99 5.81
N ASN A 331 1.30 6.77 6.65
CA ASN A 331 1.65 8.10 7.10
C ASN A 331 2.50 8.12 8.38
N GLY A 332 2.84 6.97 8.96
CA GLY A 332 4.03 6.87 9.81
C GLY A 332 3.87 7.25 11.28
N HIS A 333 2.65 7.35 11.80
CA HIS A 333 2.42 7.53 13.24
C HIS A 333 1.44 6.46 13.73
N GLY A 334 1.96 5.55 14.58
CA GLY A 334 1.16 4.67 15.43
C GLY A 334 1.02 5.24 16.83
#